data_AF-A0A1Y1U8I0-F1
#
_entry.id   AF-A0A1Y1U8I0-F1
#
_cell.length_a   1.000
_cell.length_b   1.000
_cell.length_c   1.000
_cell.angle_alpha   90.00
_cell.angle_beta   90.00
_cell.angle_gamma   90.00
#
_symmetry.space_group_name_H-M   'P 1'
#
loop_
_entity.id
_entity.type
_entity.pdbx_description
1 polymer ?
#
loop_
_entity_poly.entity_id
_entity_poly.type
_entity_poly.pdbx_seq_one_letter_code
_entity_poly.pdbx_strand_id
1 'polypeptide(L)'
;MTVYSDQATEDETMTEKPPSMEDDSPVQTRQFLRSICVSRIALAICLPICLAVQVLHLKKNLIGGVMLVADAVGLACVVCAMIAHILSMKPRIERLQRHRIYCYLVFIAILVALILQPIIIAIRVLTTHKALPVERIDIARYAVLSITLIIGGSLRRGPKMCHEAEDRANVFDWSGSSILSFIGLFYVWPLVTRSWRADQLRPTDLPHLEQTMRQSGLREMLEDTVTGTWTERTLLYAAWKGKISIIISCELVRLAELTLALLLDALRTVASFVQIYSMHEIIDSFQNSAEHDRKYKQLMCVGLFLGSTAEVLLASYLSYVSAM
;
A
#
# COMPACT_ATOMS: atom_id res chain seq x y z
N MET A 1 -29.11 -40.49 -67.48
CA MET A 1 -27.99 -41.17 -66.79
C MET A 1 -26.98 -40.07 -66.44
N THR A 2 -27.23 -39.38 -65.33
CA THR A 2 -26.46 -38.22 -64.87
C THR A 2 -25.74 -38.66 -63.62
N VAL A 3 -24.42 -38.68 -63.71
CA VAL A 3 -23.50 -39.12 -62.66
C VAL A 3 -23.45 -38.04 -61.58
N TYR A 4 -23.88 -38.40 -60.37
CA TYR A 4 -23.69 -37.60 -59.16
C TYR A 4 -22.21 -37.66 -58.78
N SER A 5 -21.54 -36.51 -58.78
CA SER A 5 -20.17 -36.35 -58.29
C SER A 5 -20.19 -36.02 -56.81
N ASP A 6 -19.70 -36.96 -55.99
CA ASP A 6 -19.38 -36.77 -54.57
C ASP A 6 -18.31 -35.68 -54.42
N GLN A 7 -18.68 -34.54 -53.84
CA GLN A 7 -17.72 -33.60 -53.25
C GLN A 7 -17.56 -33.96 -51.77
N ALA A 8 -16.45 -34.61 -51.45
CA ALA A 8 -15.99 -34.79 -50.09
C ALA A 8 -15.58 -33.44 -49.50
N THR A 9 -16.39 -32.91 -48.60
CA THR A 9 -16.01 -31.83 -47.68
C THR A 9 -14.96 -32.39 -46.71
N GLU A 10 -13.71 -32.03 -46.92
CA GLU A 10 -12.64 -32.22 -45.92
C GLU A 10 -12.97 -31.32 -44.72
N ASP A 11 -13.50 -31.96 -43.67
CA ASP A 11 -13.71 -31.37 -42.36
C ASP A 11 -12.32 -31.16 -41.74
N GLU A 12 -11.69 -30.02 -42.08
CA GLU A 12 -10.50 -29.52 -41.38
C GLU A 12 -10.87 -29.29 -39.92
N THR A 13 -10.72 -30.35 -39.14
CA THR A 13 -10.68 -30.32 -37.69
C THR A 13 -9.49 -29.44 -37.30
N MET A 14 -9.72 -28.13 -37.22
CA MET A 14 -8.88 -27.19 -36.51
C MET A 14 -8.72 -27.75 -35.10
N THR A 15 -7.63 -28.50 -34.93
CA THR A 15 -7.19 -28.96 -33.63
C THR A 15 -6.65 -27.70 -32.98
N GLU A 16 -7.55 -26.93 -32.36
CA GLU A 16 -7.27 -25.73 -31.61
C GLU A 16 -6.22 -26.13 -30.57
N LYS A 17 -4.96 -25.84 -30.90
CA LYS A 17 -3.83 -26.18 -30.06
C LYS A 17 -4.12 -25.47 -28.74
N PRO A 18 -4.26 -26.19 -27.62
CA PRO A 18 -4.58 -25.57 -26.34
C PRO A 18 -3.57 -24.45 -26.13
N PRO A 19 -4.01 -23.22 -25.82
CA PRO A 19 -3.13 -22.06 -25.74
C PRO A 19 -1.94 -22.44 -24.86
N SER A 20 -0.77 -22.53 -25.48
CA SER A 20 0.43 -22.97 -24.79
C SER A 20 0.72 -21.94 -23.71
N MET A 21 0.70 -22.38 -22.45
CA MET A 21 1.02 -21.59 -21.25
C MET A 21 2.45 -20.96 -21.26
N GLU A 22 3.16 -20.99 -22.37
CA GLU A 22 4.54 -20.52 -22.50
C GLU A 22 4.68 -19.02 -22.76
N ASP A 23 3.59 -18.28 -23.04
CA ASP A 23 3.67 -16.85 -23.38
C ASP A 23 3.49 -15.86 -22.22
N ASP A 24 3.33 -16.33 -20.97
CA ASP A 24 3.36 -15.50 -19.76
C ASP A 24 4.80 -15.07 -19.37
N SER A 25 5.59 -14.65 -20.35
CA SER A 25 6.91 -14.09 -20.09
C SER A 25 6.78 -12.64 -19.58
N PRO A 26 7.48 -12.24 -18.50
CA PRO A 26 7.40 -10.89 -17.98
C PRO A 26 8.09 -9.90 -18.94
N VAL A 27 7.31 -9.26 -19.80
CA VAL A 27 7.77 -8.40 -20.92
C VAL A 27 8.52 -7.14 -20.47
N GLN A 28 8.51 -6.78 -19.18
CA GLN A 28 9.17 -5.56 -18.68
C GLN A 28 10.07 -5.77 -17.45
N THR A 29 10.68 -6.96 -17.29
CA THR A 29 11.61 -7.23 -16.18
C THR A 29 12.71 -6.17 -16.03
N ARG A 30 13.29 -5.69 -17.13
CA ARG A 30 14.35 -4.68 -17.10
C ARG A 30 13.87 -3.33 -16.56
N GLN A 31 12.72 -2.83 -17.02
CA GLN A 31 12.16 -1.57 -16.52
C GLN A 31 11.76 -1.69 -15.05
N PHE A 32 11.16 -2.82 -14.68
CA PHE A 32 10.82 -3.14 -13.31
C PHE A 32 12.04 -3.13 -12.38
N LEU A 33 13.10 -3.87 -12.74
CA LEU A 33 14.34 -3.92 -11.98
C LEU A 33 15.00 -2.54 -11.87
N ARG A 34 14.95 -1.73 -12.94
CA ARG A 34 15.45 -0.35 -12.93
C ARG A 34 14.67 0.52 -11.94
N SER A 35 13.34 0.44 -11.94
CA SER A 35 12.50 1.18 -10.98
C SER A 35 12.82 0.78 -9.54
N ILE A 36 12.95 -0.52 -9.26
CA ILE A 36 13.34 -1.01 -7.94
C ILE A 36 14.71 -0.48 -7.54
N CYS A 37 15.69 -0.53 -8.44
CA CYS A 37 17.03 -0.06 -8.18
C CYS A 37 17.04 1.44 -7.83
N VAL A 38 16.36 2.27 -8.62
CA VAL A 38 16.24 3.72 -8.38
C VAL A 38 15.59 4.01 -7.03
N SER A 39 14.46 3.38 -6.73
CA SER A 39 13.76 3.58 -5.46
C SER A 39 14.56 3.08 -4.26
N ARG A 40 15.36 2.03 -4.42
CA ARG A 40 16.28 1.55 -3.36
C ARG A 40 17.40 2.56 -3.10
N ILE A 41 18.04 3.08 -4.15
CA ILE A 41 19.07 4.12 -4.02
C ILE A 41 18.47 5.36 -3.34
N ALA A 42 17.26 5.76 -3.73
CA ALA A 42 16.56 6.86 -3.11
C ALA A 42 16.30 6.61 -1.61
N LEU A 43 15.83 5.41 -1.23
CA LEU A 43 15.69 5.04 0.20
C LEU A 43 17.03 5.03 0.94
N ALA A 44 18.10 4.53 0.32
CA ALA A 44 19.43 4.48 0.92
C ALA A 44 19.96 5.88 1.27
N ILE A 45 19.51 6.91 0.55
CA ILE A 45 19.83 8.32 0.83
C ILE A 45 18.83 8.93 1.82
N CYS A 46 17.53 8.70 1.63
CA CYS A 46 16.49 9.32 2.46
C CYS A 46 16.49 8.81 3.90
N LEU A 47 16.72 7.51 4.15
CA LEU A 47 16.69 6.94 5.50
C LEU A 47 17.77 7.54 6.44
N PRO A 48 19.04 7.71 6.01
CA PRO A 48 20.04 8.45 6.80
C PRO A 48 19.65 9.90 7.07
N ILE A 49 19.05 10.59 6.10
CA ILE A 49 18.59 11.98 6.29
C ILE A 49 17.45 12.01 7.31
N CYS A 50 16.48 11.10 7.22
CA CYS A 50 15.43 10.92 8.23
C CYS A 50 16.02 10.73 9.63
N LEU A 51 17.01 9.83 9.74
CA LEU A 51 17.67 9.53 11.01
C LEU A 51 18.37 10.77 11.58
N ALA A 52 19.15 11.48 10.76
CA ALA A 52 19.84 12.69 11.17
C ALA A 52 18.87 13.78 11.66
N VAL A 53 17.79 14.01 10.92
CA VAL A 53 16.76 14.99 11.29
C VAL A 53 16.04 14.58 12.58
N GLN A 54 15.73 13.30 12.77
CA GLN A 54 15.12 12.83 14.01
C GLN A 54 16.05 12.93 15.21
N VAL A 55 17.35 12.64 15.06
CA VAL A 55 18.34 12.82 16.15
C VAL A 55 18.48 14.29 16.51
N LEU A 56 18.51 15.20 15.53
CA LEU A 56 18.53 16.65 15.78
C LEU A 56 17.29 17.11 16.53
N HIS A 57 16.10 16.62 16.14
CA HIS A 57 14.85 16.91 16.80
C HIS A 57 14.81 16.37 18.24
N LEU A 58 15.22 15.11 18.45
CA LEU A 58 15.30 14.48 19.77
C LEU A 58 16.26 15.24 20.70
N LYS A 59 17.44 15.63 20.20
CA LYS A 59 18.41 16.41 20.98
C LYS A 59 17.82 17.73 21.47
N LYS A 60 16.97 18.36 20.67
CA LYS A 60 16.29 19.61 21.04
C LYS A 60 15.19 19.37 22.08
N ASN A 61 14.45 18.28 21.96
CA ASN A 61 13.33 17.95 22.84
C ASN A 61 13.70 17.21 24.12
N LEU A 62 14.98 16.84 24.30
CA LEU A 62 15.48 16.17 25.50
C LEU A 62 15.14 16.92 26.80
N ILE A 63 14.91 18.24 26.71
CA ILE A 63 14.56 19.12 27.82
C ILE A 63 13.08 18.99 28.23
N GLY A 64 12.21 18.39 27.38
CA GLY A 64 10.75 18.42 27.52
C GLY A 64 10.07 17.12 28.00
N GLY A 65 10.80 16.05 28.32
CA GLY A 65 10.31 14.81 28.97
C GLY A 65 9.30 13.96 28.18
N VAL A 66 8.09 14.47 27.91
CA VAL A 66 6.97 13.72 27.31
C VAL A 66 7.16 13.48 25.80
N MET A 67 7.84 14.39 25.09
CA MET A 67 8.15 14.21 23.66
C MET A 67 9.22 13.13 23.40
N LEU A 68 9.89 12.66 24.45
CA LEU A 68 11.01 11.73 24.34
C LEU A 68 10.55 10.33 23.89
N VAL A 69 9.36 9.88 24.32
CA VAL A 69 8.84 8.56 23.94
C VAL A 69 8.44 8.53 22.47
N ALA A 70 7.75 9.56 21.99
CA ALA A 70 7.39 9.73 20.57
C ALA A 70 8.60 9.66 19.65
N ASP A 71 9.60 10.48 19.99
CA ASP A 71 10.80 10.65 19.20
C ASP A 71 11.67 9.39 19.29
N ALA A 72 11.71 8.69 20.44
CA ALA A 72 12.39 7.41 20.57
C ALA A 72 11.73 6.30 19.75
N VAL A 73 10.40 6.21 19.74
CA VAL A 73 9.65 5.24 18.91
C VAL A 73 9.87 5.55 17.43
N GLY A 74 9.75 6.83 17.03
CA GLY A 74 10.04 7.26 15.67
C GLY A 74 11.46 6.89 15.24
N LEU A 75 12.44 7.07 16.13
CA LEU A 75 13.84 6.76 15.87
C LEU A 75 14.04 5.26 15.71
N ALA A 76 13.45 4.46 16.60
CA ALA A 76 13.45 3.01 16.51
C ALA A 76 12.84 2.52 15.18
N CYS A 77 11.71 3.10 14.75
CA CYS A 77 11.10 2.78 13.46
C CYS A 77 12.03 3.07 12.27
N VAL A 78 12.70 4.23 12.24
CA VAL A 78 13.65 4.58 11.17
C VAL A 78 14.87 3.67 11.17
N VAL A 79 15.42 3.35 12.34
CA VAL A 79 16.54 2.41 12.49
C VAL A 79 16.14 1.01 12.00
N CYS A 80 14.98 0.51 12.42
CA CYS A 80 14.44 -0.76 11.93
C CYS A 80 14.28 -0.77 10.41
N ALA A 81 13.75 0.31 9.82
CA ALA A 81 13.63 0.45 8.36
C ALA A 81 14.99 0.42 7.65
N MET A 82 16.00 1.06 8.23
CA MET A 82 17.37 1.07 7.72
C MET A 82 18.05 -0.31 7.81
N ILE A 83 17.94 -1.00 8.95
CA ILE A 83 18.44 -2.38 9.12
C ILE A 83 17.78 -3.29 8.09
N ALA A 84 16.46 -3.23 7.99
CA ALA A 84 15.71 -4.01 7.02
C ALA A 84 16.16 -3.70 5.57
N HIS A 85 16.49 -2.44 5.26
CA HIS A 85 17.00 -2.04 3.95
C HIS A 85 18.34 -2.69 3.62
N ILE A 86 19.29 -2.63 4.56
CA ILE A 86 20.63 -3.22 4.41
C ILE A 86 20.51 -4.73 4.17
N LEU A 87 19.62 -5.42 4.90
CA LEU A 87 19.39 -6.86 4.74
C LEU A 87 18.76 -7.22 3.38
N SER A 88 18.08 -6.27 2.72
CA SER A 88 17.36 -6.46 1.44
C SER A 88 18.23 -6.22 0.19
N MET A 89 19.50 -5.84 0.34
CA MET A 89 20.38 -5.34 -0.74
C MET A 89 20.68 -6.35 -1.87
N LYS A 90 20.34 -7.64 -1.74
CA LYS A 90 20.53 -8.63 -2.83
C LYS A 90 19.20 -8.96 -3.54
N PRO A 91 18.86 -8.30 -4.66
CA PRO A 91 17.69 -8.64 -5.44
C PRO A 91 17.95 -9.96 -6.18
N ARG A 92 17.44 -11.06 -5.63
CA ARG A 92 17.22 -12.29 -6.40
C ARG A 92 15.72 -12.43 -6.62
N ILE A 93 15.33 -12.74 -7.85
CA ILE A 93 13.92 -12.93 -8.26
C ILE A 93 13.25 -14.02 -7.41
N GLU A 94 14.02 -15.05 -7.01
CA GLU A 94 13.64 -16.11 -6.06
C GLU A 94 13.14 -15.59 -4.70
N ARG A 95 13.35 -14.30 -4.39
CA ARG A 95 13.03 -13.69 -3.09
C ARG A 95 12.02 -12.56 -3.20
N LEU A 96 11.21 -12.52 -4.26
CA LEU A 96 10.24 -11.44 -4.50
C LEU A 96 9.25 -11.28 -3.33
N GLN A 97 8.78 -12.39 -2.75
CA GLN A 97 7.90 -12.37 -1.57
C GLN A 97 8.56 -11.68 -0.37
N ARG A 98 9.83 -11.99 -0.07
CA ARG A 98 10.58 -11.32 1.00
C ARG A 98 10.77 -9.84 0.75
N HIS A 99 10.98 -9.44 -0.51
CA HIS A 99 11.04 -8.03 -0.87
C HIS A 99 9.71 -7.32 -0.62
N ARG A 100 8.57 -7.94 -0.93
CA ARG A 100 7.24 -7.38 -0.64
C ARG A 100 7.01 -7.17 0.85
N ILE A 101 7.31 -8.19 1.67
CA ILE A 101 7.23 -8.09 3.14
C ILE A 101 8.13 -6.96 3.65
N TYR A 102 9.36 -6.87 3.14
CA TYR A 102 10.28 -5.80 3.49
C TYR A 102 9.73 -4.40 3.16
N CYS A 103 9.22 -4.20 1.94
CA CYS A 103 8.67 -2.90 1.54
C CYS A 103 7.49 -2.51 2.41
N TYR A 104 6.69 -3.50 2.80
CA TYR A 104 5.56 -3.31 3.68
C TYR A 104 5.99 -2.90 5.09
N LEU A 105 6.98 -3.58 5.68
CA LEU A 105 7.51 -3.23 7.00
C LEU A 105 8.11 -1.82 7.01
N VAL A 106 8.87 -1.45 5.98
CA VAL A 106 9.42 -0.09 5.86
C VAL A 106 8.29 0.93 5.71
N PHE A 107 7.30 0.65 4.88
CA PHE A 107 6.16 1.53 4.70
C PHE A 107 5.40 1.75 6.02
N ILE A 108 5.07 0.69 6.75
CA ILE A 108 4.42 0.79 8.07
C ILE A 108 5.30 1.55 9.06
N ALA A 109 6.60 1.23 9.15
CA ALA A 109 7.48 1.89 10.11
C ALA A 109 7.53 3.42 9.90
N ILE A 110 7.64 3.85 8.63
CA ILE A 110 7.65 5.28 8.29
C ILE A 110 6.26 5.90 8.49
N LEU A 111 5.20 5.16 8.17
CA LEU A 111 3.82 5.61 8.38
C LEU A 111 3.54 5.85 9.86
N VAL A 112 3.87 4.90 10.74
CA VAL A 112 3.74 5.03 12.20
C VAL A 112 4.55 6.23 12.71
N ALA A 113 5.80 6.40 12.26
CA ALA A 113 6.61 7.55 12.65
C ALA A 113 6.02 8.91 12.21
N LEU A 114 5.32 8.93 11.07
CA LEU A 114 4.65 10.13 10.53
C LEU A 114 3.36 10.45 11.28
N ILE A 115 2.67 9.44 11.82
CA ILE A 115 1.38 9.55 12.52
C ILE A 115 1.54 9.85 14.00
N LEU A 116 2.50 9.18 14.66
CA LEU A 116 2.68 9.29 16.11
C LEU A 116 3.03 10.72 16.51
N GLN A 117 3.77 11.43 15.66
CA GLN A 117 4.19 12.80 15.91
C GLN A 117 3.03 13.81 15.98
N PRO A 118 2.16 13.94 14.96
CA PRO A 118 1.03 14.86 15.01
C PRO A 118 0.05 14.51 16.13
N ILE A 119 -0.12 13.22 16.47
CA ILE A 119 -0.92 12.81 17.65
C ILE A 119 -0.36 13.44 18.92
N ILE A 120 0.96 13.35 19.12
CA ILE A 120 1.59 13.83 20.36
C ILE A 120 1.65 15.36 20.39
N ILE A 121 1.82 16.01 19.23
CA ILE A 121 1.65 17.45 19.10
C ILE A 121 0.22 17.85 19.44
N ALA A 122 -0.78 17.15 18.90
CA ALA A 122 -2.19 17.41 19.19
C ALA A 122 -2.46 17.29 20.69
N ILE A 123 -2.08 16.18 21.34
CA ILE A 123 -2.19 15.99 22.79
C ILE A 123 -1.53 17.15 23.56
N ARG A 124 -0.38 17.64 23.10
CA ARG A 124 0.28 18.79 23.74
C ARG A 124 -0.48 20.10 23.54
N VAL A 125 -0.97 20.38 22.34
CA VAL A 125 -1.80 21.56 22.08
C VAL A 125 -3.05 21.52 22.94
N LEU A 126 -3.71 20.36 22.99
CA LEU A 126 -4.89 20.09 23.81
C LEU A 126 -4.62 20.34 25.30
N THR A 127 -3.50 19.86 25.82
CA THR A 127 -3.19 20.00 27.25
C THR A 127 -2.68 21.38 27.65
N THR A 128 -2.08 22.11 26.72
CA THR A 128 -1.45 23.41 27.03
C THR A 128 -2.23 24.62 26.54
N HIS A 129 -3.24 24.43 25.68
CA HIS A 129 -4.00 25.47 24.97
C HIS A 129 -3.11 26.53 24.29
N LYS A 130 -1.86 26.17 23.97
CA LYS A 130 -0.89 27.07 23.35
C LYS A 130 -0.56 26.56 21.95
N ALA A 131 -0.59 27.47 20.98
CA ALA A 131 -0.06 27.18 19.66
C ALA A 131 1.41 26.81 19.79
N LEU A 132 1.80 25.62 19.31
CA LEU A 132 3.21 25.27 19.25
C LEU A 132 3.90 26.19 18.24
N PRO A 133 5.07 26.76 18.57
CA PRO A 133 5.90 27.39 17.55
C PRO A 133 6.28 26.31 16.55
N VAL A 134 5.78 26.42 15.32
CA VAL A 134 6.16 25.50 14.24
C VAL A 134 7.61 25.80 13.87
N GLU A 135 8.51 24.88 14.15
CA GLU A 135 9.91 25.08 13.88
C GLU A 135 10.28 24.55 12.49
N ARG A 136 11.33 25.12 11.90
CA ARG A 136 11.84 24.67 10.59
C ARG A 136 12.26 23.20 10.60
N ILE A 137 12.70 22.70 11.76
CA ILE A 137 13.11 21.30 11.95
C ILE A 137 11.90 20.37 11.85
N ASP A 138 10.75 20.76 12.40
CA ASP A 138 9.51 19.96 12.31
C ASP A 138 9.08 19.82 10.86
N ILE A 139 9.05 20.94 10.12
CA ILE A 139 8.70 20.96 8.70
C ILE A 139 9.66 20.07 7.90
N ALA A 140 10.97 20.21 8.13
CA ALA A 140 11.98 19.39 7.46
C ALA A 140 11.77 17.90 7.77
N ARG A 141 11.49 17.54 9.03
CA ARG A 141 11.22 16.17 9.44
C ARG A 141 10.00 15.59 8.71
N TYR A 142 8.89 16.30 8.69
CA TYR A 142 7.69 15.87 7.98
C TYR A 142 7.95 15.72 6.50
N ALA A 143 8.60 16.69 5.86
CA ALA A 143 8.93 16.64 4.44
C ALA A 143 9.78 15.40 4.11
N VAL A 144 10.84 15.13 4.86
CA VAL A 144 11.72 13.97 4.60
C VAL A 144 10.99 12.66 4.88
N LEU A 145 10.18 12.55 5.94
CA LEU A 145 9.37 11.36 6.22
C LEU A 145 8.33 11.11 5.13
N SER A 146 7.63 12.16 4.66
CA SER A 146 6.66 12.06 3.57
C SER A 146 7.32 11.62 2.26
N ILE A 147 8.47 12.20 1.90
CA ILE A 147 9.24 11.77 0.72
C ILE A 147 9.65 10.31 0.87
N THR A 148 10.13 9.91 2.03
CA THR A 148 10.52 8.52 2.32
C THR A 148 9.32 7.57 2.23
N LEU A 149 8.14 7.99 2.71
CA LEU A 149 6.90 7.23 2.61
C LEU A 149 6.46 7.05 1.15
N ILE A 150 6.57 8.11 0.32
CA ILE A 150 6.24 8.06 -1.11
C ILE A 150 7.18 7.09 -1.85
N ILE A 151 8.49 7.19 -1.59
CA ILE A 151 9.48 6.29 -2.19
C ILE A 151 9.25 4.84 -1.72
N GLY A 152 9.04 4.65 -0.42
CA GLY A 152 8.76 3.34 0.19
C GLY A 152 7.48 2.70 -0.35
N GLY A 153 6.39 3.47 -0.43
CA GLY A 153 5.12 3.04 -0.97
C GLY A 153 5.16 2.71 -2.47
N SER A 154 6.09 3.33 -3.20
CA SER A 154 6.32 3.08 -4.63
C SER A 154 7.11 1.79 -4.91
N LEU A 155 7.80 1.22 -3.92
CA LEU A 155 8.63 0.01 -4.08
C LEU A 155 7.84 -1.29 -4.23
N ARG A 156 6.58 -1.36 -3.75
CA ARG A 156 5.75 -2.59 -3.82
C ARG A 156 5.25 -2.92 -5.24
N ARG A 157 5.72 -2.25 -6.29
CA ARG A 157 5.28 -2.62 -7.65
C ARG A 157 5.70 -4.06 -7.94
N GLY A 158 4.82 -4.83 -8.58
CA GLY A 158 5.16 -6.12 -9.18
C GLY A 158 5.68 -5.91 -10.61
N PRO A 159 6.38 -6.90 -11.20
CA PRO A 159 6.56 -6.90 -12.64
C PRO A 159 5.16 -6.97 -13.28
N LYS A 160 4.89 -6.10 -14.26
CA LYS A 160 3.66 -6.19 -15.04
C LYS A 160 3.72 -7.47 -15.88
N MET A 161 2.74 -8.33 -15.72
CA MET A 161 2.55 -9.47 -16.61
C MET A 161 2.04 -8.93 -17.96
N CYS A 162 2.58 -9.44 -19.06
CA CYS A 162 1.98 -9.15 -20.36
C CYS A 162 0.94 -10.21 -20.66
N HIS A 163 -0.30 -9.79 -20.76
CA HIS A 163 -1.26 -10.52 -21.57
C HIS A 163 -1.10 -10.07 -23.02
N GLU A 164 -1.31 -11.00 -23.96
CA GLU A 164 -0.96 -10.92 -25.38
C GLU A 164 -1.43 -9.64 -26.10
N ALA A 165 -0.82 -9.40 -27.25
CA ALA A 165 -0.60 -8.07 -27.82
C ALA A 165 -1.82 -7.26 -28.26
N GLU A 166 -3.01 -7.85 -28.29
CA GLU A 166 -4.20 -7.23 -28.87
C GLU A 166 -5.27 -6.81 -27.84
N ASP A 167 -5.33 -7.42 -26.65
CA ASP A 167 -6.28 -7.08 -25.57
C ASP A 167 -5.65 -6.33 -24.37
N ARG A 168 -4.48 -5.71 -24.61
CA ARG A 168 -3.59 -5.09 -23.61
C ARG A 168 -4.19 -3.96 -22.75
N ALA A 169 -5.40 -3.51 -23.02
CA ALA A 169 -5.83 -2.19 -22.55
C ALA A 169 -6.55 -2.20 -21.20
N ASN A 170 -6.95 -3.35 -20.64
CA ASN A 170 -7.91 -3.32 -19.55
C ASN A 170 -7.83 -4.45 -18.53
N VAL A 171 -6.64 -4.95 -18.17
CA VAL A 171 -6.53 -5.86 -17.03
C VAL A 171 -6.29 -5.07 -15.75
N PHE A 172 -7.09 -5.36 -14.73
CA PHE A 172 -7.00 -4.74 -13.42
C PHE A 172 -5.88 -5.43 -12.62
N ASP A 173 -4.65 -4.94 -12.79
CA ASP A 173 -3.48 -5.46 -12.09
C ASP A 173 -3.37 -4.86 -10.68
N TRP A 174 -4.15 -5.40 -9.73
CA TRP A 174 -3.96 -5.10 -8.31
C TRP A 174 -2.54 -5.45 -7.94
N SER A 175 -2.13 -6.69 -8.21
CA SER A 175 -0.98 -7.34 -7.59
C SER A 175 0.34 -6.63 -7.92
N GLY A 176 0.38 -5.93 -9.06
CA GLY A 176 1.45 -5.06 -9.52
C GLY A 176 1.38 -3.59 -9.06
N SER A 177 0.28 -3.14 -8.45
CA SER A 177 0.09 -1.74 -8.04
C SER A 177 0.98 -1.35 -6.84
N SER A 178 1.44 -0.09 -6.80
CA SER A 178 2.14 0.43 -5.62
C SER A 178 1.17 0.60 -4.45
N ILE A 179 1.64 0.50 -3.21
CA ILE A 179 0.80 0.71 -2.00
C ILE A 179 0.10 2.07 -2.07
N LEU A 180 0.80 3.09 -2.55
CA LEU A 180 0.26 4.44 -2.67
C LEU A 180 -0.79 4.54 -3.79
N SER A 181 -0.61 3.80 -4.88
CA SER A 181 -1.63 3.69 -5.94
C SER A 181 -2.86 2.95 -5.47
N PHE A 182 -2.67 1.98 -4.57
CA PHE A 182 -3.73 1.21 -3.94
C PHE A 182 -4.53 2.07 -2.96
N ILE A 183 -3.85 2.74 -2.02
CA ILE A 183 -4.48 3.65 -1.05
C ILE A 183 -5.22 4.79 -1.74
N GLY A 184 -4.60 5.41 -2.75
CA GLY A 184 -5.22 6.51 -3.50
C GLY A 184 -6.26 6.07 -4.52
N LEU A 185 -6.56 4.76 -4.63
CA LEU A 185 -7.43 4.19 -5.67
C LEU A 185 -7.02 4.61 -7.10
N PHE A 186 -5.76 5.01 -7.30
CA PHE A 186 -5.25 5.49 -8.59
C PHE A 186 -5.23 4.39 -9.65
N TYR A 187 -5.33 3.12 -9.26
CA TYR A 187 -5.49 2.02 -10.20
C TYR A 187 -6.83 2.08 -10.97
N VAL A 188 -7.86 2.75 -10.42
CA VAL A 188 -9.16 3.00 -11.08
C VAL A 188 -9.06 4.14 -12.10
N TRP A 189 -8.00 4.96 -12.04
CA TRP A 189 -7.86 6.16 -12.88
C TRP A 189 -8.07 5.91 -14.38
N PRO A 190 -7.53 4.84 -15.00
CA PRO A 190 -7.79 4.56 -16.41
C PRO A 190 -9.29 4.40 -16.72
N LEU A 191 -10.04 3.72 -15.83
CA LEU A 191 -11.48 3.54 -15.97
C LEU A 191 -12.22 4.87 -15.84
N VAL A 192 -11.84 5.72 -14.88
CA VAL A 192 -12.39 7.07 -14.73
C VAL A 192 -12.14 7.91 -15.99
N THR A 193 -10.91 7.89 -16.51
CA THR A 193 -10.58 8.66 -17.72
C THR A 193 -11.32 8.17 -18.96
N ARG A 194 -11.63 6.87 -19.06
CA ARG A 194 -12.45 6.31 -20.15
C ARG A 194 -13.92 6.66 -19.97
N SER A 195 -14.45 6.51 -18.75
CA SER A 195 -15.82 6.91 -18.39
C SER A 195 -16.07 8.38 -18.70
N TRP A 196 -15.09 9.26 -18.48
CA TRP A 196 -15.20 10.66 -18.86
C TRP A 196 -15.30 10.88 -20.38
N ARG A 197 -14.62 10.05 -21.18
CA ARG A 197 -14.51 10.23 -22.64
C ARG A 197 -15.61 9.54 -23.44
N ALA A 198 -16.25 8.52 -22.88
CA ALA A 198 -17.26 7.71 -23.55
C ALA A 198 -18.65 8.06 -23.04
N ASP A 199 -19.61 8.29 -23.95
CA ASP A 199 -21.00 8.57 -23.58
C ASP A 199 -21.68 7.37 -22.89
N GLN A 200 -21.24 6.14 -23.23
CA GLN A 200 -21.66 4.90 -22.60
C GLN A 200 -20.50 3.91 -22.51
N LEU A 201 -20.26 3.36 -21.32
CA LEU A 201 -19.30 2.28 -21.10
C LEU A 201 -19.89 0.97 -21.62
N ARG A 202 -19.20 0.31 -22.54
CA ARG A 202 -19.56 -1.04 -23.00
C ARG A 202 -19.01 -2.09 -22.02
N PRO A 203 -19.59 -3.30 -21.95
CA PRO A 203 -19.03 -4.42 -21.18
C PRO A 203 -17.57 -4.74 -21.51
N THR A 204 -17.15 -4.49 -22.76
CA THR A 204 -15.77 -4.64 -23.24
C THR A 204 -14.82 -3.59 -22.66
N ASP A 205 -15.35 -2.45 -22.21
CA ASP A 205 -14.58 -1.36 -21.61
C ASP A 205 -14.41 -1.52 -20.10
N LEU A 206 -15.06 -2.51 -19.50
CA LEU A 206 -14.81 -2.89 -18.12
C LEU A 206 -13.51 -3.69 -18.04
N PRO A 207 -12.71 -3.43 -17.00
CA PRO A 207 -11.47 -4.14 -16.86
C PRO A 207 -11.76 -5.61 -16.56
N HIS A 208 -11.02 -6.50 -17.21
CA HIS A 208 -11.01 -7.89 -16.83
C HIS A 208 -10.33 -8.01 -15.46
N LEU A 209 -11.09 -8.54 -14.50
CA LEU A 209 -10.53 -8.98 -13.21
C LEU A 209 -9.39 -9.95 -13.49
N GLU A 210 -8.27 -9.77 -12.78
CA GLU A 210 -7.09 -10.62 -12.85
C GLU A 210 -7.52 -12.09 -12.85
N GLN A 211 -7.11 -12.86 -13.86
CA GLN A 211 -7.52 -14.25 -14.03
C GLN A 211 -7.14 -15.09 -12.80
N THR A 212 -6.10 -14.67 -12.08
CA THR A 212 -5.73 -15.19 -10.77
C THR A 212 -6.83 -15.03 -9.73
N MET A 213 -7.56 -13.91 -9.63
CA MET A 213 -8.73 -13.83 -8.73
C MET A 213 -9.89 -14.70 -9.19
N ARG A 214 -10.11 -14.79 -10.50
CA ARG A 214 -11.17 -15.65 -11.07
C ARG A 214 -10.89 -17.14 -10.81
N GLN A 215 -9.62 -17.54 -10.82
CA GLN A 215 -9.22 -18.93 -10.73
C GLN A 215 -8.68 -19.32 -9.35
N SER A 216 -8.09 -18.45 -8.53
CA SER A 216 -7.46 -18.84 -7.26
C SER A 216 -8.47 -19.35 -6.24
N GLY A 217 -9.65 -18.73 -6.13
CA GLY A 217 -10.71 -19.21 -5.25
C GLY A 217 -11.27 -20.57 -5.66
N LEU A 218 -11.25 -20.89 -6.95
CA LEU A 218 -11.81 -22.13 -7.50
C LEU A 218 -10.77 -23.25 -7.60
N ARG A 219 -9.52 -22.90 -7.94
CA ARG A 219 -8.42 -23.82 -8.23
C ARG A 219 -7.71 -24.29 -6.97
N GLU A 220 -7.60 -23.45 -5.94
CA GLU A 220 -7.16 -23.89 -4.61
C GLU A 220 -8.18 -24.86 -3.98
N MET A 221 -9.47 -24.71 -4.32
CA MET A 221 -10.51 -25.69 -3.95
C MET A 221 -10.50 -26.97 -4.81
N LEU A 222 -10.11 -26.90 -6.09
CA LEU A 222 -10.15 -28.06 -6.99
C LEU A 222 -8.85 -28.89 -7.04
N GLU A 223 -7.66 -28.26 -6.95
CA GLU A 223 -6.37 -28.97 -7.06
C GLU A 223 -6.05 -29.81 -5.82
N ASP A 224 -6.59 -29.47 -4.63
CA ASP A 224 -6.49 -30.31 -3.43
C ASP A 224 -7.28 -31.63 -3.55
N THR A 225 -8.14 -31.77 -4.57
CA THR A 225 -9.07 -32.90 -4.69
C THR A 225 -8.66 -33.94 -5.76
N VAL A 226 -7.80 -33.63 -6.74
CA VAL A 226 -7.80 -34.42 -8.00
C VAL A 226 -6.48 -35.12 -8.39
N THR A 227 -5.28 -34.74 -7.93
CA THR A 227 -4.07 -35.36 -8.54
C THR A 227 -2.95 -35.75 -7.56
N GLY A 228 -2.83 -37.06 -7.30
CA GLY A 228 -1.55 -37.70 -6.98
C GLY A 228 -1.61 -38.72 -5.84
N THR A 229 -1.07 -39.92 -6.07
CA THR A 229 -0.78 -40.90 -5.02
C THR A 229 0.44 -40.45 -4.22
N TRP A 230 0.19 -39.57 -3.25
CA TRP A 230 1.20 -39.14 -2.31
C TRP A 230 1.47 -40.26 -1.30
N THR A 231 2.73 -40.65 -1.12
CA THR A 231 3.11 -41.47 0.04
C THR A 231 2.96 -40.59 1.29
N GLU A 232 2.19 -41.06 2.28
CA GLU A 232 1.75 -40.28 3.45
C GLU A 232 2.87 -39.51 4.15
N ARG A 233 4.10 -40.06 4.17
CA ARG A 233 5.25 -39.47 4.87
C ARG A 233 5.91 -38.30 4.14
N THR A 234 6.02 -38.36 2.81
CA THR A 234 6.55 -37.25 2.00
C THR A 234 5.53 -36.12 1.88
N LEU A 235 4.23 -36.44 1.86
CA LEU A 235 3.15 -35.45 2.02
C LEU A 235 3.23 -34.81 3.40
N LEU A 236 3.39 -35.58 4.48
CA LEU A 236 3.44 -35.00 5.83
C LEU A 236 4.67 -34.12 6.03
N TYR A 237 5.86 -34.49 5.52
CA TYR A 237 7.07 -33.69 5.66
C TYR A 237 7.09 -32.45 4.75
N ALA A 238 6.62 -32.57 3.50
CA ALA A 238 6.44 -31.42 2.61
C ALA A 238 5.30 -30.51 3.08
N ALA A 239 4.21 -31.06 3.61
CA ALA A 239 3.14 -30.31 4.25
C ALA A 239 3.61 -29.71 5.57
N TRP A 240 4.44 -30.34 6.40
CA TRP A 240 4.92 -29.70 7.63
C TRP A 240 5.91 -28.58 7.32
N LYS A 241 6.92 -28.83 6.49
CA LYS A 241 7.97 -27.85 6.20
C LYS A 241 7.47 -26.73 5.28
N GLY A 242 6.60 -27.08 4.33
CA GLY A 242 5.90 -26.16 3.44
C GLY A 242 4.79 -25.41 4.15
N LYS A 243 3.89 -26.07 4.88
CA LYS A 243 2.83 -25.38 5.64
C LYS A 243 3.40 -24.55 6.78
N ILE A 244 4.47 -24.91 7.49
CA ILE A 244 5.00 -24.00 8.52
C ILE A 244 5.54 -22.71 7.87
N SER A 245 6.29 -22.81 6.78
CA SER A 245 6.76 -21.60 6.09
C SER A 245 5.63 -20.81 5.43
N ILE A 246 4.66 -21.49 4.82
CA ILE A 246 3.52 -20.88 4.12
C ILE A 246 2.53 -20.31 5.13
N ILE A 247 2.13 -21.05 6.17
CA ILE A 247 1.30 -20.59 7.30
C ILE A 247 2.00 -19.42 7.98
N ILE A 248 3.27 -19.51 8.36
CA ILE A 248 3.96 -18.37 8.98
C ILE A 248 3.95 -17.17 8.02
N SER A 249 4.22 -17.35 6.72
CA SER A 249 4.21 -16.22 5.78
C SER A 249 2.82 -15.66 5.49
N CYS A 250 1.80 -16.50 5.37
CA CYS A 250 0.41 -16.11 5.14
C CYS A 250 -0.19 -15.49 6.40
N GLU A 251 0.07 -16.05 7.57
CA GLU A 251 -0.33 -15.45 8.83
C GLU A 251 0.42 -14.15 9.08
N LEU A 252 1.70 -14.03 8.75
CA LEU A 252 2.39 -12.73 8.86
C LEU A 252 1.79 -11.70 7.92
N VAL A 253 1.42 -12.08 6.69
CA VAL A 253 0.80 -11.16 5.72
C VAL A 253 -0.61 -10.78 6.16
N ARG A 254 -1.43 -11.74 6.60
CA ARG A 254 -2.76 -11.47 7.17
C ARG A 254 -2.69 -10.64 8.44
N LEU A 255 -1.75 -10.94 9.33
CA LEU A 255 -1.52 -10.17 10.55
C LEU A 255 -1.05 -8.76 10.21
N ALA A 256 -0.18 -8.61 9.22
CA ALA A 256 0.22 -7.31 8.68
C ALA A 256 -0.99 -6.53 8.16
N GLU A 257 -1.82 -7.13 7.30
CA GLU A 257 -3.03 -6.51 6.76
C GLU A 257 -4.01 -6.12 7.85
N LEU A 258 -4.25 -7.00 8.83
CA LEU A 258 -5.05 -6.71 10.01
C LEU A 258 -4.45 -5.57 10.83
N THR A 259 -3.14 -5.57 11.05
CA THR A 259 -2.42 -4.51 11.77
C THR A 259 -2.54 -3.17 11.05
N LEU A 260 -2.46 -3.17 9.72
CA LEU A 260 -2.67 -1.98 8.91
C LEU A 260 -4.12 -1.52 8.97
N ALA A 261 -5.10 -2.41 8.88
CA ALA A 261 -6.50 -2.07 9.04
C ALA A 261 -6.77 -1.43 10.41
N LEU A 262 -6.27 -2.06 11.49
CA LEU A 262 -6.36 -1.53 12.86
C LEU A 262 -5.66 -0.17 12.99
N LEU A 263 -4.47 -0.01 12.39
CA LEU A 263 -3.74 1.25 12.41
C LEU A 263 -4.50 2.35 11.66
N LEU A 264 -5.10 2.04 10.51
CA LEU A 264 -5.88 2.97 9.72
C LEU A 264 -7.21 3.33 10.41
N ASP A 265 -7.80 2.39 11.15
CA ASP A 265 -9.00 2.65 11.96
C ASP A 265 -8.69 3.49 13.22
N ALA A 266 -7.57 3.22 13.88
CA ALA A 266 -7.06 4.06 14.96
C ALA A 266 -6.77 5.49 14.47
N LEU A 267 -6.16 5.61 13.28
CA LEU A 267 -5.94 6.87 12.61
C LEU A 267 -7.22 7.63 12.30
N ARG A 268 -8.23 6.91 11.79
CA ARG A 268 -9.53 7.48 11.48
C ARG A 268 -10.15 8.06 12.75
N THR A 269 -10.12 7.29 13.83
CA THR A 269 -10.63 7.71 15.14
C THR A 269 -9.92 8.97 15.63
N VAL A 270 -8.59 9.03 15.53
CA VAL A 270 -7.80 10.23 15.86
C VAL A 270 -8.21 11.42 15.00
N ALA A 271 -8.38 11.24 13.68
CA ALA A 271 -8.79 12.30 12.77
C ALA A 271 -10.18 12.85 13.14
N SER A 272 -11.12 11.98 13.49
CA SER A 272 -12.46 12.37 13.97
C SER A 272 -12.38 13.16 15.28
N PHE A 273 -11.51 12.77 16.23
CA PHE A 273 -11.28 13.54 17.45
C PHE A 273 -10.72 14.93 17.16
N VAL A 274 -9.74 15.04 16.26
CA VAL A 274 -9.18 16.34 15.85
C VAL A 274 -10.27 17.22 15.23
N GLN A 275 -11.16 16.66 14.42
CA GLN A 275 -12.31 17.36 13.85
C GLN A 275 -13.28 17.88 14.93
N ILE A 276 -13.72 17.00 15.84
CA ILE A 276 -14.66 17.38 16.91
C ILE A 276 -14.06 18.48 17.78
N TYR A 277 -12.79 18.33 18.15
CA TYR A 277 -12.09 19.31 18.96
C TYR A 277 -11.91 20.65 18.24
N SER A 278 -11.50 20.62 16.97
CA SER A 278 -11.36 21.83 16.16
C SER A 278 -12.69 22.58 16.06
N MET A 279 -13.81 21.86 15.92
CA MET A 279 -15.15 22.45 15.92
C MET A 279 -15.50 23.10 17.26
N HIS A 280 -15.19 22.45 18.37
CA HIS A 280 -15.42 22.99 19.72
C HIS A 280 -14.64 24.29 19.94
N GLU A 281 -13.34 24.30 19.60
CA GLU A 281 -12.49 25.49 19.71
C GLU A 281 -12.94 26.63 18.79
N ILE A 282 -13.38 26.33 17.56
CA ILE A 282 -13.93 27.34 16.67
C ILE A 282 -15.17 28.01 17.31
N ILE A 283 -16.09 27.21 17.87
CA ILE A 283 -17.30 27.69 18.53
C ILE A 283 -16.96 28.55 19.76
N ASP A 284 -16.09 28.06 20.63
CA ASP A 284 -15.67 28.79 21.84
C ASP A 284 -14.99 30.13 21.47
N SER A 285 -14.20 30.12 20.40
CA SER A 285 -13.52 31.31 19.92
C SER A 285 -14.44 32.42 19.36
N PHE A 286 -15.71 32.09 19.06
CA PHE A 286 -16.75 33.07 18.76
C PHE A 286 -17.35 33.69 20.02
N GLN A 287 -17.42 32.94 21.12
CA GLN A 287 -17.93 33.43 22.40
C GLN A 287 -16.88 34.30 23.11
N ASN A 288 -15.61 33.87 23.10
CA ASN A 288 -14.50 34.54 23.78
C ASN A 288 -13.57 35.24 22.78
N SER A 289 -14.12 36.18 22.01
CA SER A 289 -13.44 36.79 20.86
C SER A 289 -12.16 37.59 21.19
N ALA A 290 -11.98 38.04 22.42
CA ALA A 290 -10.86 38.88 22.84
C ALA A 290 -9.58 38.11 23.22
N GLU A 291 -9.69 36.81 23.53
CA GLU A 291 -8.59 36.05 24.14
C GLU A 291 -7.76 35.25 23.13
N HIS A 292 -8.34 34.89 21.98
CA HIS A 292 -7.69 34.00 21.02
C HIS A 292 -7.08 34.71 19.81
N ASP A 293 -5.80 34.44 19.58
CA ASP A 293 -5.07 34.87 18.40
C ASP A 293 -5.74 34.41 17.09
N ARG A 294 -5.84 35.31 16.11
CA ARG A 294 -6.37 35.01 14.76
C ARG A 294 -5.72 33.78 14.10
N LYS A 295 -4.43 33.55 14.37
CA LYS A 295 -3.68 32.40 13.85
C LYS A 295 -4.16 31.07 14.42
N TYR A 296 -4.58 31.05 15.68
CA TYR A 296 -5.13 29.86 16.33
C TYR A 296 -6.44 29.44 15.68
N LYS A 297 -7.34 30.40 15.44
CA LYS A 297 -8.61 30.16 14.72
C LYS A 297 -8.39 29.56 13.33
N GLN A 298 -7.44 30.11 12.57
CA GLN A 298 -7.08 29.57 11.24
C GLN A 298 -6.50 28.15 11.33
N LEU A 299 -5.67 27.88 12.34
CA LEU A 299 -5.13 26.55 12.57
C LEU A 299 -6.24 25.53 12.85
N MET A 300 -7.24 25.88 13.67
CA MET A 300 -8.39 25.00 13.95
C MET A 300 -9.24 24.76 12.71
N CYS A 301 -9.46 25.77 11.85
CA CYS A 301 -10.14 25.55 10.57
C CYS A 301 -9.39 24.58 9.64
N VAL A 302 -8.05 24.69 9.60
CA VAL A 302 -7.21 23.75 8.84
C VAL A 302 -7.28 22.35 9.46
N GLY A 303 -7.23 22.25 10.79
CA GLY A 303 -7.39 21.00 11.54
C GLY A 303 -8.71 20.31 11.23
N LEU A 304 -9.81 21.06 11.22
CA LEU A 304 -11.14 20.59 10.84
C LEU A 304 -11.16 20.04 9.41
N PHE A 305 -10.67 20.81 8.44
CA PHE A 305 -10.63 20.40 7.03
C PHE A 305 -9.78 19.13 6.82
N LEU A 306 -8.58 19.09 7.42
CA LEU A 306 -7.69 17.94 7.31
C LEU A 306 -8.25 16.71 8.02
N GLY A 307 -8.86 16.87 9.20
CA GLY A 307 -9.52 15.81 9.95
C GLY A 307 -10.61 15.15 9.13
N SER A 308 -11.53 15.94 8.56
CA SER A 308 -12.61 15.42 7.71
C SER A 308 -12.09 14.75 6.44
N THR A 309 -11.09 15.34 5.79
CA THR A 309 -10.51 14.77 4.56
C THR A 309 -9.84 13.42 4.86
N ALA A 310 -9.06 13.35 5.94
CA ALA A 310 -8.41 12.12 6.37
C ALA A 310 -9.43 11.04 6.76
N GLU A 311 -10.49 11.41 7.49
CA GLU A 311 -11.54 10.47 7.88
C GLU A 311 -12.21 9.85 6.66
N VAL A 312 -12.62 10.65 5.67
CA VAL A 312 -13.28 10.15 4.45
C VAL A 312 -12.34 9.22 3.67
N LEU A 313 -11.08 9.60 3.50
CA LEU A 313 -10.10 8.77 2.80
C LEU A 313 -9.87 7.43 3.53
N LEU A 314 -9.67 7.46 4.85
CA LEU A 314 -9.46 6.25 5.65
C LEU A 314 -10.71 5.37 5.68
N ALA A 315 -11.91 5.95 5.80
CA ALA A 315 -13.17 5.22 5.75
C ALA A 315 -13.35 4.52 4.40
N SER A 316 -13.09 5.21 3.28
CA SER A 316 -13.19 4.62 1.94
C SER A 316 -12.25 3.42 1.77
N TYR A 317 -11.03 3.51 2.32
CA TYR A 317 -10.06 2.43 2.28
C TYR A 317 -10.47 1.26 3.16
N LEU A 318 -10.94 1.50 4.39
CA LEU A 318 -11.38 0.46 5.31
C LEU A 318 -12.60 -0.30 4.77
N SER A 319 -13.56 0.41 4.15
CA SER A 319 -14.69 -0.23 3.47
C SER A 319 -14.22 -1.15 2.35
N TYR A 320 -13.23 -0.72 1.57
CA TYR A 320 -12.63 -1.55 0.53
C TYR A 320 -11.95 -2.80 1.09
N VAL A 321 -11.12 -2.65 2.14
CA VAL A 321 -10.46 -3.79 2.79
C VAL A 321 -11.46 -4.76 3.40
N SER A 322 -12.57 -4.28 3.97
CA SER A 322 -13.61 -5.15 4.54
C SER A 322 -14.43 -5.91 3.50
N ALA A 323 -14.42 -5.47 2.24
CA ALA A 323 -15.12 -6.12 1.14
C ALA A 323 -14.30 -7.25 0.49
N MET A 324 -13.04 -7.41 0.90
CA MET A 324 -12.11 -8.45 0.45
C MET A 324 -12.05 -9.61 1.42
#